data_AF-A0A3D1TB55-F1
#
_entry.id   AF-A0A3D1TB55-F1
#
_cell.length_a   1.000
_cell.length_b   1.000
_cell.length_c   1.000
_cell.angle_alpha   90.00
_cell.angle_beta   90.00
_cell.angle_gamma   90.00
#
_symmetry.space_group_name_H-M   'P 1'
#
loop_
_entity.id
_entity.type
_entity.pdbx_description
1 polymer ?
#
loop_
_entity_poly.entity_id
_entity_poly.type
_entity_poly.pdbx_seq_one_letter_code
_entity_poly.pdbx_strand_id
1 'polypeptide(L)'
;MAEELKSLLERIQKDGVEKAQAEAQALIAKAKEEAAEIHKSAQNEAASILRKAEEDAKAFDVRSRKSIEQAARDIVIAVGQSIDATLATLVQHKVDHAMSDDTLRQMLLEVVKAYFDKDGETRIEVMLAPEQKERLTEFFVQDLAEQMAQGLEIKADDGVLSGFRVSQVKDHVEHDLTGEAITQALCTLLRPHVAEIVRSAVVPQEG
;
A
#
# COMPACT_ATOMS: atom_id res chain seq x y z
N MET A 1 24.85 -104.89 19.98
CA MET A 1 25.41 -103.87 20.89
C MET A 1 26.21 -102.78 20.17
N ALA A 2 27.33 -103.06 19.48
CA ALA A 2 28.11 -102.00 18.78
C ALA A 2 27.44 -101.49 17.48
N GLU A 3 26.84 -102.38 16.68
CA GLU A 3 26.10 -102.04 15.45
C GLU A 3 24.87 -101.15 15.74
N GLU A 4 24.11 -101.48 16.80
CA GLU A 4 22.91 -100.74 17.20
C GLU A 4 23.26 -99.34 17.68
N LEU A 5 24.35 -99.20 18.46
CA LEU A 5 24.83 -97.90 18.94
C LEU A 5 25.28 -97.00 17.78
N LYS A 6 25.97 -97.56 16.77
CA LYS A 6 26.34 -96.86 15.53
C LYS A 6 25.12 -96.39 14.76
N SER A 7 24.13 -97.27 14.55
CA SER A 7 22.90 -96.91 13.84
C SER A 7 22.10 -95.82 14.55
N LEU A 8 22.12 -95.81 15.89
CA LEU A 8 21.46 -94.78 16.68
C LEU A 8 22.19 -93.43 16.57
N LEU A 9 23.52 -93.45 16.57
CA LEU A 9 24.37 -92.27 16.42
C LEU A 9 24.23 -91.65 15.03
N GLU A 10 24.22 -92.47 13.98
CA GLU A 10 23.98 -92.02 12.60
C GLU A 10 22.57 -91.41 12.45
N ARG A 11 21.55 -92.00 13.10
CA ARG A 11 20.18 -91.46 13.06
C ARG A 11 20.06 -90.14 13.83
N ILE A 12 20.66 -90.04 15.01
CA ILE A 12 20.71 -88.78 15.78
C ILE A 12 21.46 -87.69 15.01
N GLN A 13 22.57 -88.04 14.36
CA GLN A 13 23.34 -87.10 13.56
C GLN A 13 22.56 -86.64 12.33
N LYS A 14 21.88 -87.56 11.64
CA LYS A 14 21.02 -87.24 10.49
C LYS A 14 19.84 -86.36 10.90
N ASP A 15 19.10 -86.74 11.94
CA ASP A 15 17.96 -85.97 12.46
C ASP A 15 18.39 -84.57 12.94
N GLY A 16 19.59 -84.47 13.53
CA GLY A 16 20.19 -83.19 13.95
C GLY A 16 20.57 -82.29 12.76
N VAL A 17 21.17 -82.86 11.71
CA VAL A 17 21.53 -82.13 10.49
C VAL A 17 20.29 -81.68 9.72
N GLU A 18 19.27 -82.54 9.60
CA GLU A 18 18.01 -82.21 8.94
C GLU A 18 17.25 -81.11 9.67
N LYS A 19 17.18 -81.16 11.02
CA LYS A 19 16.61 -80.05 11.82
C LYS A 19 17.39 -78.75 11.65
N ALA A 20 18.72 -78.80 11.73
CA ALA A 20 19.54 -77.60 11.56
C ALA A 20 19.39 -76.98 10.16
N GLN A 21 19.29 -77.81 9.11
CA GLN A 21 19.01 -77.33 7.75
C GLN A 21 17.61 -76.71 7.63
N ALA A 22 16.58 -77.31 8.24
CA ALA A 22 15.23 -76.77 8.24
C ALA A 22 15.16 -75.42 8.97
N GLU A 23 15.80 -75.31 10.13
CA GLU A 23 15.89 -74.06 10.90
C GLU A 23 16.68 -72.97 10.15
N ALA A 24 17.79 -73.32 9.51
CA ALA A 24 18.56 -72.40 8.69
C ALA A 24 17.75 -71.90 7.47
N GLN A 25 17.00 -72.78 6.80
CA GLN A 25 16.11 -72.40 5.71
C GLN A 25 14.98 -71.47 6.20
N ALA A 26 14.39 -71.76 7.35
CA ALA A 26 13.37 -70.90 7.96
C ALA A 26 13.92 -69.51 8.31
N LEU A 27 15.13 -69.43 8.87
CA LEU A 27 15.80 -68.17 9.19
C LEU A 27 16.07 -67.35 7.92
N ILE A 28 16.59 -67.98 6.86
CA ILE A 28 16.85 -67.32 5.58
C ILE A 28 15.56 -66.85 4.93
N ALA A 29 14.49 -67.65 4.98
CA ALA A 29 13.18 -67.26 4.47
C ALA A 29 12.64 -66.02 5.19
N LYS A 30 12.69 -66.04 6.54
CA LYS A 30 12.28 -64.89 7.36
C LYS A 30 13.10 -63.64 7.08
N ALA A 31 14.43 -63.76 6.99
CA ALA A 31 15.31 -62.63 6.67
C ALA A 31 15.03 -62.04 5.28
N LYS A 32 14.69 -62.88 4.29
CA LYS A 32 14.29 -62.41 2.95
C LYS A 32 12.94 -61.69 2.97
N GLU A 33 11.99 -62.17 3.76
CA GLU A 33 10.69 -61.53 3.94
C GLU A 33 10.84 -60.15 4.60
N GLU A 34 11.58 -60.07 5.72
CA GLU A 34 11.87 -58.80 6.41
C GLU A 34 12.61 -57.82 5.49
N ALA A 35 13.60 -58.28 4.71
CA ALA A 35 14.30 -57.44 3.75
C ALA A 35 13.37 -56.90 2.64
N ALA A 36 12.44 -57.73 2.16
CA ALA A 36 11.45 -57.31 1.17
C ALA A 36 10.46 -56.29 1.74
N GLU A 37 10.04 -56.46 3.00
CA GLU A 37 9.19 -55.50 3.70
C GLU A 37 9.89 -54.15 3.90
N ILE A 38 11.14 -54.15 4.36
CA ILE A 38 11.95 -52.94 4.52
C ILE A 38 12.09 -52.21 3.20
N HIS A 39 12.42 -52.93 2.12
CA HIS A 39 12.58 -52.34 0.79
C HIS A 39 11.26 -51.73 0.28
N LYS A 40 10.15 -52.43 0.44
CA LYS A 40 8.81 -51.93 0.06
C LYS A 40 8.43 -50.69 0.88
N SER A 41 8.71 -50.69 2.18
CA SER A 41 8.46 -49.53 3.06
C SER A 41 9.28 -48.32 2.61
N ALA A 42 10.58 -48.49 2.37
CA ALA A 42 11.47 -47.43 1.89
C ALA A 42 11.02 -46.86 0.53
N GLN A 43 10.58 -47.71 -0.39
CA GLN A 43 10.04 -47.26 -1.69
C GLN A 43 8.76 -46.44 -1.53
N ASN A 44 7.85 -46.87 -0.67
CA ASN A 44 6.61 -46.15 -0.39
C ASN A 44 6.88 -44.80 0.26
N GLU A 45 7.82 -44.74 1.21
CA GLU A 45 8.24 -43.51 1.87
C GLU A 45 8.90 -42.55 0.88
N ALA A 46 9.82 -43.04 0.04
CA ALA A 46 10.43 -42.24 -1.02
C ALA A 46 9.40 -41.68 -2.01
N ALA A 47 8.43 -42.49 -2.43
CA ALA A 47 7.33 -42.05 -3.30
C ALA A 47 6.44 -40.99 -2.63
N SER A 48 6.20 -41.13 -1.32
CA SER A 48 5.45 -40.15 -0.52
C SER A 48 6.20 -38.81 -0.44
N ILE A 49 7.51 -38.86 -0.15
CA ILE A 49 8.38 -37.68 -0.09
C ILE A 49 8.41 -36.95 -1.45
N LEU A 50 8.58 -37.68 -2.55
CA LEU A 50 8.54 -37.12 -3.90
C LEU A 50 7.22 -36.42 -4.21
N ARG A 51 6.09 -37.09 -3.91
CA ARG A 51 4.76 -36.51 -4.13
C ARG A 51 4.57 -35.22 -3.33
N LYS A 52 4.96 -35.23 -2.06
CA LYS A 52 4.90 -34.05 -1.19
C LYS A 52 5.79 -32.92 -1.72
N ALA A 53 7.00 -33.23 -2.14
CA ALA A 53 7.92 -32.25 -2.72
C ALA A 53 7.35 -31.61 -4.00
N GLU A 54 6.69 -32.38 -4.86
CA GLU A 54 6.02 -31.86 -6.06
C GLU A 54 4.83 -30.96 -5.71
N GLU A 55 4.02 -31.34 -4.72
CA GLU A 55 2.90 -30.51 -4.23
C GLU A 55 3.40 -29.19 -3.62
N ASP A 56 4.43 -29.26 -2.78
CA ASP A 56 5.05 -28.09 -2.15
C ASP A 56 5.68 -27.15 -3.20
N ALA A 57 6.34 -27.70 -4.23
CA ALA A 57 6.92 -26.93 -5.33
C ALA A 57 5.86 -26.21 -6.15
N LYS A 58 4.75 -26.88 -6.50
CA LYS A 58 3.61 -26.26 -7.20
C LYS A 58 2.98 -25.15 -6.35
N ALA A 59 2.79 -25.41 -5.06
CA ALA A 59 2.24 -24.42 -4.15
C ALA A 59 3.18 -23.21 -4.00
N PHE A 60 4.49 -23.44 -3.99
CA PHE A 60 5.51 -22.39 -3.95
C PHE A 60 5.51 -21.54 -5.23
N ASP A 61 5.42 -22.13 -6.42
CA ASP A 61 5.35 -21.38 -7.69
C ASP A 61 4.13 -20.46 -7.72
N VAL A 62 2.95 -20.99 -7.37
CA VAL A 62 1.71 -20.20 -7.32
C VAL A 62 1.83 -19.03 -6.33
N ARG A 63 2.37 -19.28 -5.13
CA ARG A 63 2.58 -18.21 -4.14
C ARG A 63 3.58 -17.17 -4.64
N SER A 64 4.68 -17.61 -5.23
CA SER A 64 5.75 -16.72 -5.72
C SER A 64 5.25 -15.80 -6.83
N ARG A 65 4.48 -16.33 -7.78
CA ARG A 65 3.86 -15.52 -8.85
C ARG A 65 2.95 -14.43 -8.28
N LYS A 66 2.06 -14.79 -7.34
CA LYS A 66 1.19 -13.82 -6.67
C LYS A 66 1.98 -12.76 -5.90
N SER A 67 3.06 -13.14 -5.23
CA SER A 67 3.94 -12.19 -4.53
C SER A 67 4.61 -11.22 -5.48
N ILE A 68 5.06 -11.68 -6.66
CA ILE A 68 5.64 -10.81 -7.70
C ILE A 68 4.58 -9.87 -8.26
N GLU A 69 3.37 -10.36 -8.56
CA GLU A 69 2.26 -9.52 -9.03
C GLU A 69 1.90 -8.43 -8.02
N GLN A 70 1.86 -8.76 -6.72
CA GLN A 70 1.61 -7.79 -5.67
C GLN A 70 2.72 -6.74 -5.60
N ALA A 71 3.98 -7.16 -5.61
CA ALA A 71 5.11 -6.25 -5.60
C ALA A 71 5.10 -5.29 -6.81
N ALA A 72 4.72 -5.79 -8.00
CA ALA A 72 4.57 -4.95 -9.18
C ALA A 72 3.46 -3.89 -9.00
N ARG A 73 2.31 -4.26 -8.42
CA ARG A 73 1.23 -3.29 -8.11
C ARG A 73 1.69 -2.25 -7.10
N ASP A 74 2.39 -2.68 -6.05
CA ASP A 74 2.89 -1.79 -5.00
C ASP A 74 3.87 -0.75 -5.58
N ILE A 75 4.73 -1.16 -6.53
CA ILE A 75 5.63 -0.24 -7.23
C ILE A 75 4.84 0.82 -8.02
N VAL A 76 3.83 0.41 -8.79
CA VAL A 76 3.01 1.35 -9.56
C VAL A 76 2.30 2.36 -8.65
N ILE A 77 1.76 1.90 -7.51
CA ILE A 77 1.13 2.76 -6.51
C ILE A 77 2.14 3.74 -5.92
N ALA A 78 3.32 3.25 -5.52
CA ALA A 78 4.37 4.09 -4.94
C ALA A 78 4.86 5.17 -5.91
N VAL A 79 5.01 4.84 -7.19
CA VAL A 79 5.33 5.81 -8.24
C VAL A 79 4.21 6.86 -8.38
N GLY A 80 2.95 6.42 -8.44
CA GLY A 80 1.80 7.33 -8.50
C GLY A 80 1.78 8.32 -7.33
N GLN A 81 1.97 7.84 -6.10
CA GLN A 81 2.04 8.68 -4.90
C GLN A 81 3.22 9.66 -4.93
N SER A 82 4.39 9.23 -5.42
CA SER A 82 5.56 10.10 -5.57
C SER A 82 5.30 11.22 -6.60
N ILE A 83 4.59 10.92 -7.68
CA ILE A 83 4.24 11.93 -8.70
C ILE A 83 3.21 12.90 -8.12
N ASP A 84 2.18 12.42 -7.41
CA ASP A 84 1.18 13.28 -6.76
C ASP A 84 1.82 14.25 -5.75
N ALA A 85 2.77 13.78 -4.95
CA ALA A 85 3.50 14.63 -4.00
C ALA A 85 4.35 15.70 -4.71
N THR A 86 4.99 15.32 -5.82
CA THR A 86 5.79 16.23 -6.65
C THR A 86 4.89 17.29 -7.30
N LEU A 87 3.74 16.88 -7.84
CA LEU A 87 2.73 17.77 -8.41
C LEU A 87 2.24 18.75 -7.35
N ALA A 88 1.89 18.28 -6.16
CA ALA A 88 1.41 19.14 -5.08
C ALA A 88 2.42 20.23 -4.72
N THR A 89 3.70 19.85 -4.60
CA THR A 89 4.79 20.80 -4.35
C THR A 89 4.92 21.84 -5.48
N LEU A 90 4.84 21.39 -6.73
CA LEU A 90 4.93 22.26 -7.89
C LEU A 90 3.75 23.24 -7.96
N VAL A 91 2.53 22.75 -7.74
CA VAL A 91 1.32 23.57 -7.72
C VAL A 91 1.40 24.59 -6.59
N GLN A 92 1.79 24.18 -5.39
CA GLN A 92 1.98 25.08 -4.24
C GLN A 92 2.92 26.23 -4.59
N HIS A 93 4.10 25.93 -5.12
CA HIS A 93 5.06 26.95 -5.52
C HIS A 93 4.50 27.90 -6.60
N LYS A 94 3.70 27.39 -7.54
CA LYS A 94 3.07 28.22 -8.58
C LYS A 94 1.97 29.10 -8.00
N VAL A 95 1.17 28.58 -7.08
CA VAL A 95 0.12 29.32 -6.38
C VAL A 95 0.74 30.42 -5.53
N ASP A 96 1.74 30.11 -4.70
CA ASP A 96 2.41 31.11 -3.85
C ASP A 96 3.04 32.24 -4.67
N HIS A 97 3.66 31.91 -5.81
CA HIS A 97 4.19 32.93 -6.72
C HIS A 97 3.07 33.75 -7.41
N ALA A 98 1.92 33.15 -7.69
CA ALA A 98 0.79 33.85 -8.30
C ALA A 98 0.03 34.73 -7.29
N MET A 99 0.12 34.43 -5.98
CA MET A 99 -0.46 35.19 -4.88
C MET A 99 0.34 36.46 -4.55
N SER A 100 0.58 37.28 -5.56
CA SER A 100 1.17 38.61 -5.40
C SER A 100 0.21 39.57 -4.70
N ASP A 101 0.75 40.66 -4.13
CA ASP A 101 -0.05 41.71 -3.49
C ASP A 101 -1.15 42.28 -4.43
N ASP A 102 -0.89 42.37 -5.74
CA ASP A 102 -1.88 42.84 -6.73
C ASP A 102 -2.99 41.79 -6.99
N THR A 103 -2.61 40.50 -7.08
CA THR A 103 -3.57 39.41 -7.22
C THR A 103 -4.48 39.34 -5.99
N LEU A 104 -3.91 39.40 -4.79
CA LEU A 104 -4.65 39.34 -3.52
C LEU A 104 -5.62 40.50 -3.40
N ARG A 105 -5.17 41.70 -3.79
CA ARG A 105 -6.00 42.89 -3.86
C ARG A 105 -7.23 42.68 -4.76
N GLN A 106 -7.02 42.22 -6.00
CA GLN A 106 -8.12 41.99 -6.94
C GLN A 106 -9.10 40.94 -6.41
N MET A 107 -8.58 39.81 -5.91
CA MET A 107 -9.38 38.74 -5.32
C MET A 107 -10.20 39.24 -4.12
N LEU A 108 -9.59 40.01 -3.22
CA LEU A 108 -10.28 40.56 -2.05
C LEU A 108 -11.40 41.51 -2.43
N LEU A 109 -11.18 42.39 -3.41
CA LEU A 109 -12.24 43.28 -3.89
C LEU A 109 -13.42 42.50 -4.46
N GLU A 110 -13.17 41.47 -5.27
CA GLU A 110 -14.24 40.65 -5.84
C GLU A 110 -14.99 39.85 -4.78
N VAL A 111 -14.26 39.21 -3.85
CA VAL A 111 -14.85 38.40 -2.80
C VAL A 111 -15.66 39.26 -1.84
N VAL A 112 -15.12 40.39 -1.38
CA VAL A 112 -15.84 41.30 -0.50
C VAL A 112 -17.12 41.80 -1.18
N LYS A 113 -17.05 42.24 -2.45
CA LYS A 113 -18.26 42.64 -3.21
C LYS A 113 -19.29 41.52 -3.26
N ALA A 114 -18.88 40.30 -3.57
CA ALA A 114 -19.80 39.15 -3.65
C ALA A 114 -20.49 38.83 -2.31
N TYR A 115 -19.88 39.16 -1.17
CA TYR A 115 -20.51 39.02 0.14
C TYR A 115 -21.51 40.14 0.46
N PHE A 116 -21.21 41.38 0.06
CA PHE A 116 -22.10 42.52 0.26
C PHE A 116 -23.27 42.57 -0.75
N ASP A 117 -23.12 41.96 -1.92
CA ASP A 117 -24.19 41.82 -2.92
C ASP A 117 -25.26 40.79 -2.52
N LYS A 118 -24.98 39.94 -1.53
CA LYS A 118 -25.99 39.03 -0.97
C LYS A 118 -26.84 39.78 0.05
N ASP A 119 -28.15 39.81 -0.16
CA ASP A 119 -29.12 40.42 0.76
C ASP A 119 -28.92 39.92 2.21
N GLY A 120 -28.42 40.79 3.10
CA GLY A 120 -28.19 40.46 4.50
C GLY A 120 -27.23 41.44 5.20
N GLU A 121 -27.47 41.67 6.49
CA GLU A 121 -26.58 42.47 7.34
C GLU A 121 -25.41 41.60 7.80
N THR A 122 -24.40 41.48 6.94
CA THR A 122 -23.27 40.56 7.12
C THR A 122 -22.05 41.32 7.60
N ARG A 123 -21.76 41.24 8.91
CA ARG A 123 -20.41 41.56 9.40
C ARG A 123 -19.46 40.50 8.86
N ILE A 124 -18.41 40.95 8.19
CA ILE A 124 -17.47 40.09 7.45
C ILE A 124 -16.09 40.30 8.05
N GLU A 125 -15.37 39.20 8.26
CA GLU A 125 -13.98 39.25 8.68
C GLU A 125 -13.09 38.68 7.59
N VAL A 126 -12.06 39.42 7.22
CA VAL A 126 -10.99 38.96 6.33
C VAL A 126 -9.74 38.74 7.16
N MET A 127 -9.16 37.55 7.06
CA MET A 127 -7.97 37.14 7.78
C MET A 127 -6.81 36.95 6.80
N LEU A 128 -5.72 37.68 7.02
CA LEU A 128 -4.53 37.73 6.17
C LEU A 128 -3.28 37.42 6.99
N ALA A 129 -2.19 37.05 6.31
CA ALA A 129 -0.87 37.03 6.93
C ALA A 129 -0.53 38.42 7.52
N PRO A 130 0.12 38.52 8.69
CA PRO A 130 0.45 39.80 9.33
C PRO A 130 1.15 40.79 8.38
N GLU A 131 2.14 40.33 7.61
CA GLU A 131 2.90 41.17 6.70
C GLU A 131 2.07 41.64 5.50
N GLN A 132 1.14 40.80 5.02
CA GLN A 132 0.24 41.16 3.93
C GLN A 132 -0.81 42.17 4.39
N LYS A 133 -1.32 42.01 5.61
CA LYS A 133 -2.21 43.00 6.22
C LYS A 133 -1.52 44.36 6.26
N GLU A 134 -0.30 44.46 6.79
CA GLU A 134 0.43 45.73 6.87
C GLU A 134 0.60 46.40 5.49
N ARG A 135 1.00 45.63 4.47
CA ARG A 135 1.20 46.16 3.11
C ARG A 135 -0.08 46.56 2.39
N LEU A 136 -1.19 45.87 2.66
CA LEU A 136 -2.45 46.06 1.93
C LEU A 136 -3.48 46.92 2.68
N THR A 137 -3.24 47.24 3.96
CA THR A 137 -4.18 48.01 4.79
C THR A 137 -4.50 49.37 4.17
N GLU A 138 -3.50 50.14 3.75
CA GLU A 138 -3.72 51.47 3.16
C GLU A 138 -4.56 51.39 1.87
N PHE A 139 -4.33 50.34 1.08
CA PHE A 139 -5.07 50.12 -0.15
C PHE A 139 -6.54 49.77 0.13
N PHE A 140 -6.80 48.87 1.08
CA PHE A 140 -8.17 48.48 1.42
C PHE A 140 -8.94 49.60 2.11
N VAL A 141 -8.30 50.46 2.89
CA VAL A 141 -8.98 51.62 3.48
C VAL A 141 -9.49 52.57 2.40
N GLN A 142 -8.81 52.70 1.27
CA GLN A 142 -9.27 53.54 0.15
C GLN A 142 -10.39 52.87 -0.65
N ASP A 143 -10.20 51.61 -1.04
CA ASP A 143 -11.11 50.93 -1.97
C ASP A 143 -12.30 50.23 -1.32
N LEU A 144 -12.23 49.93 -0.02
CA LEU A 144 -13.27 49.23 0.75
C LEU A 144 -13.83 50.08 1.91
N ALA A 145 -13.66 51.41 1.88
CA ALA A 145 -14.11 52.33 2.93
C ALA A 145 -15.61 52.16 3.24
N GLU A 146 -16.45 52.05 2.20
CA GLU A 146 -17.89 51.88 2.34
C GLU A 146 -18.26 50.56 3.00
N GLN A 147 -17.58 49.47 2.61
CA GLN A 147 -17.78 48.13 3.16
C GLN A 147 -17.28 48.05 4.60
N MET A 148 -16.18 48.72 4.93
CA MET A 148 -15.71 48.87 6.32
C MET A 148 -16.73 49.60 7.18
N ALA A 149 -17.34 50.69 6.69
CA ALA A 149 -18.43 51.38 7.39
C ALA A 149 -19.68 50.49 7.58
N GLN A 150 -19.87 49.50 6.70
CA GLN A 150 -20.96 48.52 6.77
C GLN A 150 -20.61 47.25 7.58
N GLY A 151 -19.40 47.16 8.16
CA GLY A 151 -19.02 46.09 9.08
C GLY A 151 -18.02 45.06 8.55
N LEU A 152 -17.22 45.39 7.53
CA LEU A 152 -16.02 44.64 7.15
C LEU A 152 -14.87 44.91 8.13
N GLU A 153 -14.28 43.86 8.68
CA GLU A 153 -13.06 43.90 9.49
C GLU A 153 -11.91 43.15 8.81
N ILE A 154 -10.70 43.71 8.85
CA ILE A 154 -9.49 43.05 8.34
C ILE A 154 -8.56 42.72 9.53
N LYS A 155 -8.31 41.43 9.73
CA LYS A 155 -7.52 40.87 10.84
C LYS A 155 -6.25 40.19 10.32
N ALA A 156 -5.27 40.09 11.21
CA ALA A 156 -4.08 39.28 10.97
C ALA A 156 -4.33 37.89 11.55
N ASP A 157 -3.82 36.86 10.87
CA ASP A 157 -3.87 35.46 11.30
C ASP A 157 -2.52 34.81 10.98
N ASP A 158 -1.79 34.39 12.03
CA ASP A 158 -0.49 33.75 11.92
C ASP A 158 -0.55 32.36 11.25
N GLY A 159 -1.75 31.77 11.17
CA GLY A 159 -1.99 30.52 10.44
C GLY A 159 -2.11 30.71 8.92
N VAL A 160 -2.19 31.95 8.43
CA VAL A 160 -2.25 32.26 7.00
C VAL A 160 -0.85 32.63 6.50
N LEU A 161 -0.30 31.82 5.59
CA LEU A 161 1.00 32.08 4.96
C LEU A 161 0.88 32.86 3.65
N SER A 162 -0.13 32.52 2.83
CA SER A 162 -0.44 33.15 1.56
C SER A 162 -1.94 33.05 1.28
N GLY A 163 -2.50 34.01 0.52
CA GLY A 163 -3.96 34.09 0.33
C GLY A 163 -4.67 34.73 1.52
N PHE A 164 -5.93 34.38 1.73
CA PHE A 164 -6.74 34.90 2.83
C PHE A 164 -7.92 33.98 3.16
N ARG A 165 -8.51 34.18 4.33
CA ARG A 165 -9.79 33.57 4.70
C ARG A 165 -10.83 34.66 4.88
N VAL A 166 -12.07 34.38 4.52
CA VAL A 166 -13.19 35.30 4.71
C VAL A 166 -14.33 34.60 5.43
N SER A 167 -14.84 35.19 6.50
CA SER A 167 -15.88 34.59 7.32
C SER A 167 -17.03 35.55 7.61
N GLN A 168 -18.23 35.00 7.77
CA GLN A 168 -19.39 35.73 8.28
C GLN A 168 -19.50 35.53 9.79
N VAL A 169 -19.51 36.64 10.54
CA VAL A 169 -19.50 36.59 12.01
C VAL A 169 -20.76 35.90 12.59
N LYS A 170 -21.92 36.08 11.95
CA LYS A 170 -23.19 35.54 12.43
C LYS A 170 -23.39 34.07 12.03
N ASP A 171 -23.14 33.74 10.76
CA ASP A 171 -23.54 32.45 10.18
C ASP A 171 -22.44 31.39 10.20
N HIS A 172 -21.25 31.71 10.74
CA HIS A 172 -20.09 30.81 10.82
C HIS A 172 -19.68 30.20 9.45
N VAL A 173 -20.05 30.87 8.36
CA VAL A 173 -19.65 30.49 7.01
C VAL A 173 -18.28 31.07 6.76
N GLU A 174 -17.30 30.19 6.53
CA GLU A 174 -15.92 30.54 6.20
C GLU A 174 -15.60 30.03 4.79
N HIS A 175 -15.02 30.91 3.97
CA HIS A 175 -14.43 30.53 2.70
C HIS A 175 -12.91 30.69 2.82
N ASP A 176 -12.22 29.57 2.60
CA ASP A 176 -10.77 29.49 2.64
C ASP A 176 -10.20 29.68 1.23
N LEU A 177 -9.51 30.81 1.05
CA LEU A 177 -8.81 31.21 -0.18
C LEU A 177 -7.30 31.32 0.08
N THR A 178 -6.80 30.57 1.07
CA THR A 178 -5.36 30.44 1.29
C THR A 178 -4.68 29.74 0.13
N GLY A 179 -3.38 29.99 -0.03
CA GLY A 179 -2.58 29.29 -1.05
C GLY A 179 -2.62 27.77 -0.89
N GLU A 180 -2.70 27.27 0.36
CA GLU A 180 -2.86 25.84 0.65
C GLU A 180 -4.21 25.31 0.15
N ALA A 181 -5.32 25.99 0.45
CA ALA A 181 -6.65 25.59 0.02
C ALA A 181 -6.79 25.58 -1.51
N ILE A 182 -6.27 26.62 -2.18
CA ILE A 182 -6.25 26.71 -3.64
C ILE A 182 -5.39 25.59 -4.23
N THR A 183 -4.21 25.34 -3.67
CA THR A 183 -3.33 24.25 -4.09
C THR A 183 -4.02 22.90 -4.00
N GLN A 184 -4.71 22.63 -2.88
CA GLN A 184 -5.41 21.36 -2.70
C GLN A 184 -6.59 21.21 -3.67
N ALA A 185 -7.32 22.29 -3.95
CA ALA A 185 -8.39 22.30 -4.95
C ALA A 185 -7.84 21.99 -6.37
N LEU A 186 -6.75 22.65 -6.76
CA LEU A 186 -6.08 22.40 -8.04
C LEU A 186 -5.50 20.98 -8.12
N CYS A 187 -4.88 20.49 -7.06
CA CYS A 187 -4.39 19.10 -7.01
C CYS A 187 -5.53 18.10 -7.17
N THR A 188 -6.67 18.35 -6.52
CA THR A 188 -7.86 17.49 -6.66
C THR A 188 -8.36 17.45 -8.10
N LEU A 189 -8.32 18.58 -8.81
CA LEU A 189 -8.65 18.65 -10.23
C LEU A 189 -7.64 17.92 -11.13
N LEU A 190 -6.34 18.01 -10.81
CA LEU A 190 -5.26 17.49 -11.66
C LEU A 190 -4.96 16.00 -11.45
N ARG A 191 -5.16 15.47 -10.23
CA ARG A 191 -4.87 14.07 -9.86
C ARG A 191 -5.48 13.03 -10.83
N PRO A 192 -6.76 13.13 -11.25
CA PRO A 192 -7.34 12.17 -12.18
C PRO A 192 -6.59 12.07 -13.51
N HIS A 193 -6.14 13.21 -14.05
CA HIS A 193 -5.39 13.27 -15.30
C HIS A 193 -3.99 12.66 -15.15
N VAL A 194 -3.31 12.95 -14.05
CA VAL A 194 -2.00 12.34 -13.75
C VAL A 194 -2.13 10.82 -13.59
N ALA A 195 -3.15 10.35 -12.87
CA ALA A 195 -3.42 8.93 -12.71
C ALA A 195 -3.69 8.24 -14.06
N GLU A 196 -4.38 8.90 -14.99
CA GLU A 196 -4.60 8.40 -16.35
C GLU A 196 -3.30 8.25 -17.14
N ILE A 197 -2.41 9.26 -17.08
CA ILE A 197 -1.10 9.23 -17.75
C ILE A 197 -0.25 8.08 -17.18
N VAL A 198 -0.18 7.93 -15.85
CA VAL A 198 0.58 6.87 -15.20
C VAL A 198 0.04 5.49 -15.57
N ARG A 199 -1.29 5.29 -15.54
CA ARG A 199 -1.90 4.02 -15.96
C ARG A 199 -1.58 3.68 -17.41
N SER A 200 -1.68 4.65 -18.32
CA SER A 200 -1.42 4.46 -19.74
C SER A 200 0.03 4.09 -20.05
N ALA A 201 0.98 4.51 -19.20
CA ALA A 201 2.39 4.17 -19.34
C ALA A 201 2.74 2.73 -18.92
N VAL A 202 1.86 2.06 -18.16
CA VAL A 202 2.09 0.71 -17.61
C VAL A 202 1.31 -0.36 -18.38
N VAL A 203 0.28 0.02 -19.14
CA VAL A 203 -0.41 -0.90 -20.06
C VAL A 203 0.49 -1.13 -21.29
N PRO A 204 0.81 -2.39 -21.66
CA PRO A 204 1.54 -2.66 -22.89
C PRO A 204 0.79 -2.05 -24.07
N GLN A 205 1.47 -1.19 -24.84
CA GLN A 205 0.96 -0.79 -26.15
C GLN A 205 0.94 -2.06 -27.00
N GLU A 206 -0.25 -2.55 -27.35
CA GLU A 206 -0.38 -3.62 -28.34
C GLU A 206 0.24 -3.11 -29.64
N GLY A 207 1.40 -3.68 -29.99
CA GLY A 207 2.04 -3.50 -31.29
C GLY A 207 1.56 -4.54 -32.28
#